data_AF-A0A852PEF1-F1
#
_entry.id   AF-A0A852PEF1-F1
#
_cell.length_a   1.000
_cell.length_b   1.000
_cell.length_c   1.000
_cell.angle_alpha   90.00
_cell.angle_beta   90.00
_cell.angle_gamma   90.00
#
_symmetry.space_group_name_H-M   'P 1'
#
loop_
_entity.id
_entity.type
_entity.pdbx_description
1 polymer ?
#
loop_
_entity_poly.entity_id
_entity_poly.type
_entity_poly.pdbx_seq_one_letter_code
_entity_poly.pdbx_strand_id
1 'polypeptide(L)'
;AKAVLAQLVEGALRGRNAELFGGSVEAPGPEDAPGSAVAAAAAGVSLLDTNRRFTAAVNSSGGVWSVFHAGVIGRGLKPAAGEGSRDPEELSRNSQTFLSLLLRCCRGSRGAAGPEPEPGVSPEAAKAVAAALVEAVCPEAAGGELAWPPEEQARGTVERDLRICRRFR
;
A
#
# COMPACT_ATOMS: atom_id res chain seq x y z
N ALA A 1 -16.59 17.71 9.42
CA ALA A 1 -15.63 16.82 10.10
C ALA A 1 -15.47 15.47 9.39
N LYS A 2 -16.56 14.75 9.06
CA LYS A 2 -16.53 13.42 8.41
C LYS A 2 -15.63 13.32 7.17
N ALA A 3 -15.73 14.26 6.23
CA ALA A 3 -14.90 14.27 5.02
C ALA A 3 -13.41 14.45 5.32
N VAL A 4 -13.06 15.29 6.31
CA VAL A 4 -11.66 15.50 6.74
C VAL A 4 -11.09 14.22 7.33
N LEU A 5 -11.84 13.53 8.19
CA LEU A 5 -11.42 12.26 8.79
C LEU A 5 -11.21 11.18 7.73
N ALA A 6 -12.12 11.07 6.76
CA ALA A 6 -11.99 10.12 5.66
C ALA A 6 -10.72 10.40 4.83
N GLN A 7 -10.49 11.65 4.43
CA GLN A 7 -9.30 12.03 3.66
C GLN A 7 -7.99 11.81 4.43
N LEU A 8 -7.99 12.01 5.76
CA LEU A 8 -6.82 11.74 6.59
C LEU A 8 -6.48 10.25 6.66
N VAL A 9 -7.49 9.39 6.87
CA VAL A 9 -7.32 7.93 6.90
C VAL A 9 -6.85 7.43 5.54
N GLU A 10 -7.55 7.84 4.48
CA GLU A 10 -7.25 7.46 3.10
C GLU A 10 -5.85 7.95 2.67
N GLY A 11 -5.49 9.18 3.02
CA GLY A 11 -4.18 9.76 2.74
C GLY A 11 -3.03 9.07 3.47
N ALA A 12 -3.26 8.60 4.70
CA ALA A 12 -2.26 7.87 5.49
C ALA A 12 -2.02 6.45 4.97
N LEU A 13 -3.04 5.80 4.40
CA LEU A 13 -2.97 4.43 3.90
C LEU A 13 -2.53 4.31 2.43
N ARG A 14 -2.40 5.43 1.71
CA ARG A 14 -2.12 5.42 0.27
C ARG A 14 -0.64 5.48 -0.08
N GLY A 15 -0.22 4.53 -0.91
CA GLY A 15 1.04 4.57 -1.65
C GLY A 15 2.24 4.94 -0.76
N ARG A 16 3.04 5.91 -1.21
CA ARG A 16 4.27 6.35 -0.51
C ARG A 16 4.02 7.02 0.84
N ASN A 17 2.80 7.50 1.12
CA ASN A 17 2.49 8.10 2.42
C ASN A 17 2.39 7.03 3.51
N ALA A 18 2.03 5.79 3.17
CA ALA A 18 1.99 4.69 4.11
C ALA A 18 3.37 4.41 4.72
N GLU A 19 4.44 4.63 3.96
CA GLU A 19 5.83 4.51 4.44
C GLU A 19 6.14 5.46 5.60
N LEU A 20 5.45 6.60 5.72
CA LEU A 20 5.62 7.54 6.83
C LEU A 20 5.20 6.95 8.19
N PHE A 21 4.31 5.95 8.15
CA PHE A 21 3.69 5.31 9.29
C PHE A 21 4.09 3.84 9.43
N GLY A 22 5.08 3.38 8.65
CA GLY A 22 5.60 2.01 8.69
C GLY A 22 4.91 1.04 7.73
N GLY A 23 4.02 1.51 6.87
CA GLY A 23 3.45 0.70 5.79
C GLY A 23 4.46 0.48 4.66
N SER A 24 4.44 -0.70 4.04
CA SER A 24 5.20 -0.93 2.81
C SER A 24 4.34 -0.57 1.60
N VAL A 25 4.94 0.09 0.59
CA VAL A 25 4.31 0.15 -0.72
C VAL A 25 4.33 -1.26 -1.28
N GLU A 26 3.16 -1.88 -1.33
CA GLU A 26 2.98 -3.12 -2.07
C GLU A 26 3.42 -2.84 -3.51
N ALA A 27 4.58 -3.39 -3.90
CA ALA A 27 5.02 -3.32 -5.29
C ALA A 27 3.86 -3.86 -6.14
N PRO A 28 3.42 -3.14 -7.19
CA PRO A 28 2.29 -3.58 -7.99
C PRO A 28 2.53 -5.03 -8.39
N GLY A 29 1.56 -5.89 -8.07
CA GLY A 29 1.59 -7.28 -8.47
C GLY A 29 1.83 -7.39 -9.97
N PRO A 30 2.41 -8.50 -10.45
CA PRO A 30 2.73 -8.68 -11.87
C PRO A 30 1.50 -8.61 -12.80
N GLU A 31 0.28 -8.61 -12.27
CA GLU A 31 -0.96 -8.67 -13.04
C GLU A 31 -1.68 -7.31 -13.20
N ASP A 32 -1.36 -6.29 -12.39
CA ASP A 32 -2.07 -4.99 -12.38
C ASP A 32 -1.24 -3.79 -12.90
N ALA A 33 -0.10 -4.05 -13.54
CA ALA A 33 0.68 -3.01 -14.20
C ALA A 33 0.53 -3.07 -15.73
N PRO A 34 -0.51 -2.45 -16.33
CA PRO A 34 -0.39 -2.05 -17.72
C PRO A 34 0.60 -0.87 -17.78
N GLY A 35 1.85 -1.16 -18.14
CA GLY A 35 2.76 -0.19 -18.73
C GLY A 35 3.59 0.75 -17.83
N SER A 36 3.28 0.93 -16.54
CA SER A 36 3.94 1.98 -15.73
C SER A 36 5.42 1.70 -15.38
N ALA A 37 5.75 0.46 -14.96
CA ALA A 37 7.15 0.09 -14.68
C ALA A 37 8.00 -0.05 -15.98
N VAL A 38 7.35 -0.26 -17.12
CA VAL A 38 8.00 -0.26 -18.44
C VAL A 38 8.33 1.17 -18.87
N ALA A 39 7.43 2.13 -18.63
CA ALA A 39 7.64 3.53 -18.97
C ALA A 39 8.74 4.20 -18.14
N ALA A 40 8.78 3.95 -16.82
CA ALA A 40 9.80 4.53 -15.94
C ALA A 40 11.21 3.95 -16.20
N ALA A 41 11.31 2.66 -16.51
CA ALA A 41 12.58 2.03 -16.89
C ALA A 41 13.00 2.32 -18.34
N ALA A 42 12.08 2.72 -19.22
CA ALA A 42 12.37 3.05 -20.61
C ALA A 42 12.93 4.47 -20.81
N ALA A 43 12.71 5.39 -19.87
CA ALA A 43 13.04 6.81 -20.04
C ALA A 43 14.56 7.15 -20.09
N GLY A 44 15.44 6.16 -19.96
CA GLY A 44 16.89 6.36 -20.04
C GLY A 44 17.69 5.16 -20.54
N VAL A 45 17.04 4.11 -21.04
CA VAL A 45 17.73 2.90 -21.48
C VAL A 45 17.92 2.93 -22.99
N SER A 46 19.14 3.24 -23.40
CA SER A 46 19.57 3.10 -24.79
C SER A 46 19.54 1.62 -25.19
N LEU A 47 18.64 1.29 -26.12
CA LEU A 47 18.58 -0.05 -26.71
C LEU A 47 19.91 -0.42 -27.37
N LEU A 48 20.64 0.57 -27.90
CA LEU A 48 21.94 0.38 -28.53
C LEU A 48 23.01 -0.03 -27.50
N ASP A 49 23.03 0.58 -26.32
CA ASP A 49 23.97 0.20 -25.25
C ASP A 49 23.63 -1.16 -24.64
N THR A 50 22.33 -1.48 -24.59
CA THR A 50 21.84 -2.80 -24.16
C THR A 50 22.28 -3.87 -25.17
N ASN A 51 22.05 -3.65 -26.45
CA ASN A 51 22.46 -4.57 -27.52
C ASN A 51 23.99 -4.74 -27.58
N ARG A 52 24.77 -3.68 -27.42
CA ARG A 52 26.24 -3.76 -27.36
C ARG A 52 26.74 -4.70 -26.28
N ARG A 53 26.11 -4.70 -25.09
CA ARG A 53 26.47 -5.62 -23.98
C ARG A 53 26.18 -7.07 -24.33
N PHE A 54 25.03 -7.35 -24.96
CA PHE A 54 24.66 -8.70 -25.39
C PHE A 54 25.54 -9.19 -26.54
N THR A 55 25.80 -8.35 -27.56
CA THR A 55 26.64 -8.71 -28.71
C THR A 55 28.10 -8.95 -28.33
N ALA A 56 28.66 -8.18 -27.40
CA ALA A 56 30.05 -8.36 -26.96
C ALA A 56 30.30 -9.66 -26.17
N ALA A 57 29.26 -10.23 -25.55
CA ALA A 57 29.34 -11.45 -24.74
C ALA A 57 28.99 -12.72 -25.53
N VAL A 58 28.48 -12.60 -26.76
CA VAL A 58 28.26 -13.75 -27.64
C VAL A 58 29.60 -14.14 -28.26
N ASN A 59 30.32 -15.03 -27.59
CA ASN A 59 31.53 -15.63 -28.13
C ASN A 59 31.14 -16.69 -29.18
N SER A 60 30.77 -16.26 -30.39
CA SER A 60 30.65 -17.14 -31.55
C SER A 60 32.03 -17.44 -32.13
N SER A 61 32.94 -17.98 -31.31
CA SER A 61 34.21 -18.51 -31.78
C SER A 61 33.94 -19.82 -32.55
N GLY A 62 33.45 -19.69 -33.79
CA GLY A 62 33.59 -20.71 -34.83
C GLY A 62 32.35 -21.49 -35.29
N GLY A 63 31.10 -21.04 -35.09
CA GLY A 63 29.96 -21.82 -35.58
C GLY A 63 28.65 -21.05 -35.84
N VAL A 64 27.95 -21.45 -36.91
CA VAL A 64 26.64 -20.96 -37.40
C VAL A 64 25.47 -21.45 -36.52
N TRP A 65 25.69 -21.64 -35.22
CA TRP A 65 24.73 -22.31 -34.33
C TRP A 65 23.96 -21.33 -33.45
N SER A 66 22.70 -21.68 -33.19
CA SER A 66 21.77 -20.97 -32.33
C SER A 66 22.33 -20.75 -30.92
N VAL A 67 21.84 -19.71 -30.23
CA VAL A 67 22.17 -19.40 -28.82
C VAL A 67 21.82 -20.61 -27.93
N PHE A 68 22.62 -20.86 -26.88
CA PHE A 68 22.47 -22.01 -25.97
C PHE A 68 21.12 -22.06 -25.23
N HIS A 69 20.41 -20.94 -25.10
CA HIS A 69 19.11 -20.85 -24.43
C HIS A 69 17.96 -20.55 -25.41
N ALA A 70 16.76 -21.06 -25.11
CA ALA A 70 15.55 -20.80 -25.89
C ALA A 70 14.89 -19.42 -25.61
N GLY A 71 15.51 -18.60 -24.75
CA GLY A 71 15.02 -17.28 -24.36
C GLY A 71 15.23 -17.02 -22.86
N VAL A 72 14.73 -15.89 -22.39
CA VAL A 72 14.67 -15.56 -20.95
C VAL A 72 13.21 -15.42 -20.52
N ILE A 73 12.89 -15.96 -19.35
CA ILE A 73 11.58 -15.74 -18.73
C ILE A 73 11.66 -14.44 -17.92
N GLY A 74 10.82 -13.46 -18.29
CA GLY A 74 10.76 -12.17 -17.61
C GLY A 74 11.98 -11.27 -17.87
N ARG A 75 12.37 -10.50 -16.85
CA ARG A 75 13.43 -9.46 -16.94
C ARG A 75 14.75 -9.88 -16.28
N GLY A 76 14.87 -11.13 -15.83
CA GLY A 76 16.03 -11.60 -15.05
C GLY A 76 15.98 -11.15 -13.59
N LEU A 77 17.16 -10.97 -12.97
CA LEU A 77 17.29 -10.59 -11.56
C LEU A 77 16.54 -9.29 -11.28
N LYS A 78 15.59 -9.35 -10.33
CA LYS A 78 14.84 -8.17 -9.90
C LYS A 78 15.82 -7.22 -9.19
N PRO A 79 15.93 -5.95 -9.60
CA PRO A 79 16.76 -5.00 -8.87
C PRO A 79 16.28 -4.97 -7.42
N ALA A 80 17.23 -4.92 -6.48
CA ALA A 80 16.92 -4.88 -5.06
C ALA A 80 15.87 -3.79 -4.82
N ALA A 81 14.73 -4.16 -4.22
CA ALA A 81 13.74 -3.19 -3.82
C ALA A 81 14.45 -2.19 -2.89
N GLY A 82 14.37 -0.89 -3.20
CA GLY A 82 15.08 0.13 -2.45
C GLY A 82 14.74 0.00 -0.96
N GLU A 83 15.77 -0.23 -0.15
CA GLU A 83 15.67 -0.35 1.30
C GLU A 83 15.43 1.04 1.89
N GLY A 84 14.19 1.50 1.84
CA GLY A 84 13.74 2.68 2.56
C GLY A 84 13.38 2.35 4.00
N SER A 85 14.28 1.71 4.76
CA SER A 85 14.08 1.51 6.19
C SER A 85 14.15 2.88 6.87
N ARG A 86 13.00 3.41 7.30
CA ARG A 86 12.93 4.63 8.10
C ARG A 86 13.25 4.32 9.56
N ASP A 87 13.83 5.30 10.23
CA ASP A 87 14.16 5.18 11.65
C ASP A 87 12.88 4.95 12.49
N PRO A 88 12.83 3.92 13.36
CA PRO A 88 11.66 3.59 14.18
C PRO A 88 11.17 4.76 15.05
N GLU A 89 12.06 5.65 15.52
CA GLU A 89 11.65 6.82 16.30
C GLU A 89 10.82 7.81 15.46
N GLU A 90 11.19 8.00 14.19
CA GLU A 90 10.43 8.86 13.27
C GLU A 90 9.05 8.28 12.97
N LEU A 91 8.96 6.95 12.78
CA LEU A 91 7.69 6.27 12.56
C LEU A 91 6.75 6.44 13.76
N SER A 92 7.28 6.28 14.97
CA SER A 92 6.54 6.49 16.22
C SER A 92 6.04 7.94 16.34
N ARG A 93 6.92 8.92 16.09
CA ARG A 93 6.58 10.35 16.13
C ARG A 93 5.51 10.72 15.11
N ASN A 94 5.60 10.21 13.89
CA ASN A 94 4.62 10.45 12.83
C ASN A 94 3.26 9.85 13.22
N SER A 95 3.26 8.61 13.70
CA SER A 95 2.06 7.90 14.14
C SER A 95 1.38 8.62 15.30
N GLN A 96 2.14 9.05 16.31
CA GLN A 96 1.64 9.82 17.45
C GLN A 96 1.06 11.18 16.99
N THR A 97 1.74 11.86 16.08
CA THR A 97 1.28 13.14 15.53
C THR A 97 -0.04 12.96 14.78
N PHE A 98 -0.15 11.93 13.95
CA PHE A 98 -1.36 11.59 13.21
C PHE A 98 -2.53 11.24 14.13
N LEU A 99 -2.30 10.37 15.13
CA LEU A 99 -3.32 10.03 16.13
C LEU A 99 -3.76 11.25 16.93
N SER A 100 -2.84 12.15 17.32
CA SER A 100 -3.17 13.38 18.03
C SER A 100 -4.07 14.30 17.20
N LEU A 101 -3.82 14.36 15.88
CA LEU A 101 -4.60 15.16 14.94
C LEU A 101 -5.99 14.55 14.74
N LEU A 102 -6.08 13.23 14.53
CA LEU A 102 -7.37 12.52 14.46
C LEU A 102 -8.20 12.75 15.73
N LEU A 103 -7.60 12.60 16.91
CA LEU A 103 -8.29 12.84 18.18
C LEU A 103 -8.81 14.28 18.30
N ARG A 104 -8.02 15.27 17.86
CA ARG A 104 -8.46 16.67 17.84
C ARG A 104 -9.63 16.88 16.87
N CYS A 105 -9.59 16.26 15.69
CA CYS A 105 -10.68 16.30 14.72
C CYS A 105 -11.95 15.59 15.22
N CYS A 106 -11.81 14.50 15.98
CA CYS A 106 -12.94 13.72 16.49
C CYS A 106 -13.60 14.34 17.73
N ARG A 107 -12.90 15.19 18.48
CA ARG A 107 -13.44 15.89 19.65
C ARG A 107 -14.36 17.06 19.29
N GLY A 108 -14.21 17.62 18.08
CA GLY A 108 -15.00 18.75 17.61
C GLY A 108 -14.77 20.04 18.43
N SER A 109 -15.09 21.20 17.87
CA SER A 109 -15.22 22.41 18.67
C SER A 109 -16.52 22.31 19.45
N ARG A 110 -16.50 21.69 20.63
CA ARG A 110 -17.56 21.89 21.62
C ARG A 110 -17.47 23.36 22.01
N GLY A 111 -18.36 24.16 21.42
CA GLY A 111 -18.51 25.57 21.74
C GLY A 111 -18.64 25.77 23.25
N ALA A 112 -18.10 26.88 23.73
CA ALA A 112 -18.08 27.33 25.12
C ALA A 112 -19.50 27.59 25.69
N ALA A 113 -20.31 26.55 25.84
CA ALA A 113 -21.66 26.64 26.39
C ALA A 113 -22.02 25.35 27.14
N GLY A 114 -21.39 25.14 28.30
CA GLY A 114 -21.75 24.09 29.25
C GLY A 114 -20.64 23.87 30.28
N PRO A 115 -20.96 23.69 31.58
CA PRO A 115 -19.96 23.40 32.58
C PRO A 115 -19.43 21.97 32.35
N GLU A 116 -18.10 21.85 32.27
CA GLU A 116 -17.29 20.64 32.07
C GLU A 116 -17.23 20.04 30.64
N PRO A 117 -16.10 20.20 29.92
CA PRO A 117 -15.84 19.49 28.67
C PRO A 117 -15.46 18.04 28.98
N GLU A 118 -16.43 17.13 28.96
CA GLU A 118 -16.16 15.68 28.89
C GLU A 118 -15.10 15.41 27.80
N PRO A 119 -13.94 14.78 28.11
CA PRO A 119 -12.83 14.56 27.18
C PRO A 119 -13.12 13.43 26.17
N GLY A 120 -14.37 13.34 25.71
CA GLY A 120 -14.89 12.27 24.87
C GLY A 120 -14.62 12.49 23.37
N VAL A 121 -14.32 11.39 22.69
CA VAL A 121 -14.33 11.30 21.22
C VAL A 121 -15.80 11.28 20.77
N SER A 122 -16.19 12.10 19.79
CA SER A 122 -17.57 12.05 19.30
C SER A 122 -17.83 10.70 18.61
N PRO A 123 -18.95 10.01 18.92
CA PRO A 123 -19.24 8.69 18.38
C PRO A 123 -19.42 8.72 16.86
N GLU A 124 -19.97 9.81 16.32
CA GLU A 124 -20.12 10.00 14.87
C GLU A 124 -18.76 10.14 14.16
N ALA A 125 -17.79 10.83 14.77
CA ALA A 125 -16.45 10.94 14.21
C ALA A 125 -15.70 9.60 14.29
N ALA A 126 -15.82 8.88 15.40
CA ALA A 126 -15.26 7.53 15.52
C ALA A 126 -15.85 6.58 14.47
N LYS A 127 -17.17 6.62 14.26
CA LYS A 127 -17.85 5.86 13.20
C LYS A 127 -17.36 6.24 11.81
N ALA A 128 -17.10 7.53 11.56
CA ALA A 128 -16.55 7.99 10.29
C ALA A 128 -15.14 7.46 10.02
N VAL A 129 -14.27 7.45 11.04
CA VAL A 129 -12.92 6.87 10.95
C VAL A 129 -13.00 5.37 10.69
N ALA A 130 -13.84 4.64 11.43
CA ALA A 130 -14.04 3.21 11.25
C ALA A 130 -14.54 2.86 9.83
N ALA A 131 -15.54 3.59 9.34
CA ALA A 131 -16.06 3.39 7.98
C ALA A 131 -14.98 3.62 6.91
N ALA A 132 -14.22 4.72 7.02
CA ALA A 132 -13.14 5.03 6.08
C ALA A 132 -12.02 3.97 6.12
N LEU A 133 -11.71 3.41 7.29
CA LEU A 133 -10.74 2.34 7.43
C LEU A 133 -11.22 1.03 6.76
N VAL A 134 -12.48 0.66 6.96
CA VAL A 134 -13.08 -0.53 6.32
C VAL A 134 -13.09 -0.36 4.80
N GLU A 135 -13.51 0.79 4.29
CA GLU A 135 -13.49 1.10 2.85
C GLU A 135 -12.07 1.01 2.26
N ALA A 136 -11.05 1.44 3.00
CA ALA A 136 -9.66 1.40 2.56
C ALA A 136 -9.04 -0.02 2.59
N VAL A 137 -9.41 -0.84 3.57
CA VAL A 137 -8.80 -2.18 3.78
C VAL A 137 -9.56 -3.29 3.07
N CYS A 138 -10.89 -3.25 3.11
CA CYS A 138 -11.76 -4.27 2.53
C CYS A 138 -13.05 -3.63 1.98
N PRO A 139 -12.99 -3.02 0.77
CA PRO A 139 -14.15 -2.36 0.17
C PRO A 139 -15.31 -3.33 -0.11
N GLU A 140 -15.02 -4.61 -0.35
CA GLU A 140 -16.03 -5.66 -0.55
C GLU A 140 -16.88 -5.93 0.70
N ALA A 141 -16.35 -5.63 1.89
CA ALA A 141 -17.06 -5.76 3.16
C ALA A 141 -17.69 -4.43 3.63
N ALA A 142 -17.52 -3.34 2.87
CA ALA A 142 -18.11 -2.05 3.22
C ALA A 142 -19.64 -2.14 3.13
N GLY A 143 -20.32 -1.94 4.27
CA GLY A 143 -21.77 -2.12 4.35
C GLY A 143 -22.21 -3.58 4.55
N GLY A 144 -21.29 -4.47 4.92
CA GLY A 144 -21.62 -5.84 5.32
C GLY A 144 -22.48 -5.90 6.59
N GLU A 145 -23.08 -7.07 6.81
CA GLU A 145 -23.91 -7.32 7.99
C GLU A 145 -23.05 -7.27 9.28
N LEU A 146 -23.64 -6.73 10.35
CA LEU A 146 -22.99 -6.68 11.67
C LEU A 146 -23.07 -8.03 12.40
N ALA A 147 -24.02 -8.89 12.01
CA ALA A 147 -24.18 -10.21 12.60
C ALA A 147 -22.99 -11.09 12.20
N TRP A 148 -22.36 -11.72 13.20
CA TRP A 148 -21.23 -12.59 12.93
C TRP A 148 -21.71 -13.90 12.29
N PRO A 149 -21.15 -14.30 11.14
CA PRO A 149 -21.60 -15.50 10.45
C PRO A 149 -21.19 -16.78 11.22
N PRO A 150 -21.86 -17.92 10.96
CA PRO A 150 -21.40 -19.23 11.41
C PRO A 150 -20.01 -19.58 10.87
N GLU A 151 -19.30 -20.47 11.57
CA GLU A 151 -17.91 -20.80 11.28
C GLU A 151 -17.70 -21.40 9.88
N GLU A 152 -18.67 -22.15 9.36
CA GLU A 152 -18.61 -22.75 8.03
C GLU A 152 -18.50 -21.70 6.92
N GLN A 153 -19.08 -20.51 7.11
CA GLN A 153 -19.05 -19.45 6.10
C GLN A 153 -17.67 -18.79 5.98
N ALA A 154 -16.82 -18.86 7.02
CA ALA A 154 -15.45 -18.34 6.94
C ALA A 154 -14.61 -19.06 5.87
N ARG A 155 -14.95 -20.33 5.54
CA ARG A 155 -14.29 -21.08 4.46
C ARG A 155 -14.52 -20.48 3.07
N GLY A 156 -15.60 -19.72 2.90
CA GLY A 156 -15.92 -19.03 1.65
C GLY A 156 -15.19 -17.69 1.48
N THR A 157 -14.61 -17.14 2.55
CA THR A 157 -14.01 -15.80 2.56
C THR A 157 -12.50 -15.80 2.76
N VAL A 158 -11.85 -16.96 2.72
CA VAL A 158 -10.42 -17.14 3.03
C VAL A 158 -9.53 -16.16 2.27
N GLU A 159 -9.74 -15.99 0.96
CA GLU A 159 -8.91 -15.09 0.14
C GLU A 159 -9.04 -13.63 0.61
N ARG A 160 -10.27 -13.18 0.91
CA ARG A 160 -10.53 -11.85 1.47
C ARG A 160 -9.85 -11.70 2.84
N ASP A 161 -9.96 -12.70 3.69
CA ASP A 161 -9.43 -12.65 5.05
C ASP A 161 -7.89 -12.67 5.04
N LEU A 162 -7.26 -13.39 4.10
CA LEU A 162 -5.82 -13.36 3.85
C LEU A 162 -5.36 -11.99 3.32
N ARG A 163 -6.11 -11.36 2.41
CA ARG A 163 -5.82 -9.99 1.94
C ARG A 163 -5.90 -8.98 3.09
N ILE A 164 -6.91 -9.07 3.94
CA ILE A 164 -7.02 -8.25 5.16
C ILE A 164 -5.79 -8.50 6.04
N CYS A 165 -5.47 -9.76 6.35
CA CYS A 165 -4.30 -10.11 7.16
C CYS A 165 -3.01 -9.53 6.58
N ARG A 166 -2.82 -9.59 5.27
CA ARG A 166 -1.63 -9.06 4.59
C ARG A 166 -1.54 -7.54 4.66
N ARG A 167 -2.66 -6.82 4.75
CA ARG A 167 -2.67 -5.36 4.94
C ARG A 167 -2.32 -4.91 6.36
N PHE A 168 -2.47 -5.80 7.35
CA PHE A 168 -2.15 -5.55 8.75
C PHE A 168 -0.80 -6.12 9.21
N ARG A 169 -0.08 -6.82 8.33
CA ARG A 169 1.26 -7.35 8.57
C ARG A 169 2.32 -6.53 7.85
#